data_AF-A0A2V9VVU5-F1
#
_entry.id   AF-A0A2V9VVU5-F1
#
_cell.length_a   1.000
_cell.length_b   1.000
_cell.length_c   1.000
_cell.angle_alpha   90.00
_cell.angle_beta   90.00
_cell.angle_gamma   90.00
#
_symmetry.space_group_name_H-M   'P 1'
#
loop_
_entity.id
_entity.type
_entity.pdbx_description
1 polymer ?
#
loop_
_entity_poly.entity_id
_entity_poly.type
_entity_poly.pdbx_seq_one_letter_code
_entity_poly.pdbx_strand_id
1 'polypeptide(L)'
;MSSIRITAPILDAEERFEGFENLMPFKVQNILLVSSLYDSFILREDGRLNELLIDESLELNLQQIPGITHVSSCAEALDLAKSNPQFNLIVTNLVVGDMTAAQLAHEVRGAGLDVPVVVLAYDYREIKNFIARNSVTDIERIFLWQGNARILIAIVKYVEDKRNVLHDTRAMGVPLLLVVEDNIRYYSSFLPVIYTELIKQSRRVIQEGINVAHKLVRMQARPKILLCSNFEEASQLVQQFRDYIFGVVSDVEFPWEGKLSPEAGFELARMVRSLTPDVPVVLQTSRTEFRPRAHAEGYSFLRKRSPTLLKDLRRIRRLRFPNARPERSGTREGSKRTRREAAERTG
;
A
#
# COMPACT_ATOMS: atom_id res chain seq x y z
N MET A 1 -26.44 30.97 -37.27
CA MET A 1 -24.96 30.98 -37.38
C MET A 1 -24.38 30.60 -36.03
N SER A 2 -23.49 29.63 -36.06
CA SER A 2 -23.09 28.73 -34.96
C SER A 2 -22.38 29.43 -33.80
N SER A 3 -22.87 29.14 -32.60
CA SER A 3 -22.19 29.31 -31.32
C SER A 3 -20.93 28.45 -31.24
N ILE A 4 -19.86 29.02 -30.70
CA ILE A 4 -18.59 28.33 -30.45
C ILE A 4 -18.72 27.57 -29.13
N ARG A 5 -18.48 26.26 -29.20
CA ARG A 5 -18.52 25.31 -28.08
C ARG A 5 -17.36 25.57 -27.11
N ILE A 6 -17.69 25.92 -25.87
CA ILE A 6 -16.82 25.75 -24.70
C ILE A 6 -17.21 24.41 -24.08
N THR A 7 -16.51 23.32 -24.41
CA THR A 7 -16.87 22.00 -23.84
C THR A 7 -15.68 21.11 -23.48
N ALA A 8 -14.51 21.23 -24.11
CA ALA A 8 -13.44 20.23 -23.94
C ALA A 8 -12.76 20.17 -22.54
N PRO A 9 -12.42 21.28 -21.85
CA PRO A 9 -11.72 21.18 -20.56
C PRO A 9 -12.64 20.94 -19.35
N ILE A 10 -13.94 21.24 -19.48
CA ILE A 10 -14.92 21.12 -18.40
C ILE A 10 -15.44 19.68 -18.30
N LEU A 11 -15.70 19.03 -19.46
CA LEU A 11 -16.07 17.61 -19.52
C LEU A 11 -14.98 16.70 -18.94
N ASP A 12 -13.70 16.96 -19.22
CA ASP A 12 -12.57 16.18 -18.68
C ASP A 12 -12.40 16.37 -17.15
N ALA A 13 -12.83 17.52 -16.61
CA ALA A 13 -12.84 17.75 -15.16
C ALA A 13 -14.03 17.06 -14.47
N GLU A 14 -15.22 17.05 -15.09
CA GLU A 14 -16.42 16.37 -14.60
C GLU A 14 -16.29 14.83 -14.68
N GLU A 15 -15.79 14.28 -15.78
CA GLU A 15 -15.51 12.84 -15.93
C GLU A 15 -14.45 12.35 -14.93
N ARG A 16 -13.37 13.14 -14.71
CA ARG A 16 -12.39 12.84 -13.66
C ARG A 16 -13.04 12.89 -12.28
N PHE A 17 -13.96 13.84 -12.05
CA PHE A 17 -14.66 13.99 -10.77
C PHE A 17 -15.58 12.82 -10.46
N GLU A 18 -16.39 12.35 -11.43
CA GLU A 18 -17.19 11.11 -11.30
C GLU A 18 -16.29 9.88 -11.09
N GLY A 19 -15.15 9.81 -11.77
CA GLY A 19 -14.18 8.72 -11.57
C GLY A 19 -13.57 8.71 -10.16
N PHE A 20 -13.42 9.86 -9.52
CA PHE A 20 -12.91 9.95 -8.16
C PHE A 20 -13.94 9.61 -7.08
N GLU A 21 -15.24 9.83 -7.30
CA GLU A 21 -16.30 9.34 -6.38
C GLU A 21 -16.29 7.80 -6.27
N ASN A 22 -15.75 7.13 -7.30
CA ASN A 22 -15.67 5.69 -7.39
C ASN A 22 -14.34 5.10 -6.88
N LEU A 23 -13.43 5.88 -6.30
CA LEU A 23 -12.19 5.34 -5.73
C LEU A 23 -12.43 4.58 -4.42
N MET A 24 -11.61 3.54 -4.18
CA MET A 24 -11.69 2.70 -2.98
C MET A 24 -13.09 2.08 -2.78
N PRO A 25 -13.64 1.35 -3.77
CA PRO A 25 -14.96 0.71 -3.66
C PRO A 25 -15.04 -0.29 -2.51
N PHE A 26 -13.94 -0.97 -2.20
CA PHE A 26 -13.84 -1.82 -1.01
C PHE A 26 -13.28 -1.01 0.17
N LYS A 27 -14.02 -0.98 1.29
CA LYS A 27 -13.57 -0.37 2.56
C LYS A 27 -13.76 -1.36 3.68
N VAL A 28 -12.80 -1.41 4.60
CA VAL A 28 -12.97 -2.20 5.82
C VAL A 28 -13.77 -1.34 6.79
N GLN A 29 -15.02 -1.73 7.02
CA GLN A 29 -15.94 -1.01 7.91
C GLN A 29 -16.15 -1.77 9.22
N ASN A 30 -16.22 -3.10 9.16
CA ASN A 30 -16.41 -3.94 10.33
C ASN A 30 -15.37 -5.06 10.38
N ILE A 31 -14.70 -5.16 11.52
CA ILE A 31 -13.65 -6.15 11.81
C ILE A 31 -14.18 -7.13 12.84
N LEU A 32 -14.10 -8.43 12.54
CA LEU A 32 -14.20 -9.49 13.55
C LEU A 32 -12.82 -9.74 14.13
N LEU A 33 -12.64 -9.39 15.40
CA LEU A 33 -11.41 -9.68 16.14
C LEU A 33 -11.59 -10.97 16.92
N VAL A 34 -10.89 -12.02 16.51
CA VAL A 34 -10.96 -13.36 17.10
C VAL A 34 -9.72 -13.59 17.95
N SER A 35 -9.86 -13.51 19.27
CA SER A 35 -8.74 -13.74 20.17
C SER A 35 -9.20 -14.33 21.50
N SER A 36 -8.30 -15.05 22.16
CA SER A 36 -8.56 -15.55 23.51
C SER A 36 -8.81 -14.39 24.48
N LEU A 37 -9.50 -14.65 25.59
CA LEU A 37 -9.68 -13.62 26.63
C LEU A 37 -8.34 -13.09 27.13
N TYR A 38 -7.32 -13.94 27.28
CA TYR A 38 -5.97 -13.55 27.69
C TYR A 38 -5.28 -12.61 26.70
N ASP A 39 -5.33 -12.91 25.41
CA ASP A 39 -4.77 -12.02 24.39
C ASP A 39 -5.60 -10.75 24.24
N SER A 40 -6.91 -10.83 24.49
CA SER A 40 -7.75 -9.64 24.59
C SER A 40 -7.35 -8.75 25.78
N PHE A 41 -6.79 -9.31 26.85
CA PHE A 41 -6.22 -8.56 27.97
C PHE A 41 -4.88 -7.91 27.59
N ILE A 42 -3.99 -8.58 26.86
CA ILE A 42 -2.77 -7.97 26.31
C ILE A 42 -3.13 -6.78 25.41
N LEU A 43 -4.17 -6.92 24.59
CA LEU A 43 -4.73 -5.84 23.77
C LEU A 43 -5.43 -4.73 24.58
N ARG A 44 -5.75 -4.97 25.86
CA ARG A 44 -6.40 -4.00 26.77
C ARG A 44 -5.40 -3.29 27.69
N GLU A 45 -4.33 -3.95 28.12
CA GLU A 45 -3.31 -3.37 29.03
C GLU A 45 -2.42 -2.33 28.35
N ASP A 46 -2.14 -2.47 27.05
CA ASP A 46 -1.43 -1.44 26.25
C ASP A 46 -2.32 -0.21 25.91
N GLY A 47 -3.55 -0.16 26.41
CA GLY A 47 -4.59 0.82 26.07
C GLY A 47 -5.67 0.15 25.23
N ARG A 48 -6.94 0.31 25.59
CA ARG A 48 -8.08 -0.33 24.92
C ARG A 48 -7.93 -0.21 23.40
N LEU A 49 -7.65 -1.31 22.69
CA LEU A 49 -7.35 -1.32 21.24
C LEU A 49 -8.32 -0.46 20.41
N ASN A 50 -9.61 -0.45 20.77
CA ASN A 50 -10.61 0.43 20.16
C ASN A 50 -10.31 1.91 20.39
N GLU A 51 -9.96 2.32 21.60
CA GLU A 51 -9.57 3.71 21.91
C GLU A 51 -8.27 4.09 21.20
N LEU A 52 -7.26 3.20 21.19
CA LEU A 52 -6.03 3.46 20.44
C LEU A 52 -6.29 3.57 18.94
N LEU A 53 -7.16 2.73 18.38
CA LEU A 53 -7.57 2.82 16.98
C LEU A 53 -8.30 4.14 16.72
N ILE A 54 -9.20 4.55 17.60
CA ILE A 54 -9.93 5.83 17.51
C ILE A 54 -8.94 6.99 17.57
N ASP A 55 -8.06 7.04 18.57
CA ASP A 55 -7.07 8.10 18.77
C ASP A 55 -6.12 8.22 17.58
N GLU A 56 -5.59 7.09 17.11
CA GLU A 56 -4.72 7.06 15.94
C GLU A 56 -5.48 7.43 14.66
N SER A 57 -6.75 7.01 14.54
CA SER A 57 -7.59 7.40 13.41
C SER A 57 -7.93 8.89 13.43
N LEU A 58 -8.13 9.49 14.61
CA LEU A 58 -8.36 10.92 14.79
C LEU A 58 -7.09 11.73 14.52
N GLU A 59 -5.92 11.31 15.04
CA GLU A 59 -4.63 11.92 14.70
C GLU A 59 -4.40 11.87 13.19
N LEU A 60 -4.65 10.70 12.61
CA LEU A 60 -4.63 10.48 11.18
C LEU A 60 -5.91 10.93 10.50
N ASN A 61 -6.80 11.75 11.10
CA ASN A 61 -8.13 12.21 10.65
C ASN A 61 -8.82 11.35 9.58
N LEU A 62 -8.82 10.03 9.77
CA LEU A 62 -9.37 9.08 8.80
C LEU A 62 -10.87 9.38 8.59
N GLN A 63 -11.33 9.23 7.35
CA GLN A 63 -12.74 9.46 7.03
C GLN A 63 -13.68 8.48 7.74
N GLN A 64 -13.18 7.27 7.99
CA GLN A 64 -13.93 6.19 8.62
C GLN A 64 -13.02 5.43 9.58
N ILE A 65 -13.56 5.16 10.77
CA ILE A 65 -12.96 4.30 11.78
C ILE A 65 -13.70 2.97 11.70
N PRO A 66 -13.01 1.84 11.46
CA PRO A 66 -13.69 0.55 11.40
C PRO A 66 -14.21 0.17 12.79
N GLY A 67 -15.44 -0.34 12.83
CA GLY A 67 -16.00 -0.99 14.00
C GLY A 67 -15.30 -2.31 14.28
N ILE A 68 -15.10 -2.64 15.56
CA ILE A 68 -14.49 -3.90 15.98
C ILE A 68 -15.50 -4.66 16.83
N THR A 69 -15.82 -5.86 16.39
CA THR A 69 -16.58 -6.85 17.16
C THR A 69 -15.62 -7.93 17.62
N HIS A 70 -15.45 -8.07 18.94
CA HIS A 70 -14.59 -9.09 19.53
C HIS A 70 -15.38 -10.38 19.78
N VAL A 71 -14.76 -11.52 19.44
CA VAL A 71 -15.29 -12.86 19.69
C VAL A 71 -14.19 -13.73 20.27
N SER A 72 -14.59 -14.74 21.05
CA SER A 72 -13.65 -15.56 21.83
C SER A 72 -13.34 -16.92 21.20
N SER A 73 -14.01 -17.27 20.09
CA SER A 73 -13.80 -18.52 19.37
C SER A 73 -13.90 -18.35 17.86
N CYS A 74 -13.18 -19.20 17.13
CA CYS A 74 -13.23 -19.24 15.67
C CYS A 74 -14.60 -19.69 15.14
N ALA A 75 -15.30 -20.59 15.86
CA ALA A 75 -16.64 -21.03 15.50
C ALA A 75 -17.65 -19.88 15.54
N GLU A 76 -17.65 -19.09 16.62
CA GLU A 76 -18.47 -17.89 16.75
C GLU A 76 -18.14 -16.86 15.65
N ALA A 77 -16.86 -16.68 15.32
CA ALA A 77 -16.44 -15.80 14.23
C ALA A 77 -17.03 -16.23 12.88
N LEU A 78 -17.01 -17.53 12.59
CA LEU A 78 -17.55 -18.08 11.35
C LEU A 78 -19.08 -17.92 11.29
N ASP A 79 -19.79 -18.21 12.37
CA ASP A 79 -21.24 -18.07 12.44
C ASP A 79 -21.68 -16.60 12.28
N LEU A 80 -20.96 -15.67 12.91
CA LEU A 80 -21.20 -14.24 12.74
C LEU A 80 -20.86 -13.76 11.32
N ALA A 81 -19.77 -14.23 10.72
CA ALA A 81 -19.43 -13.87 9.34
C ALA A 81 -20.46 -14.40 8.33
N LYS A 82 -21.06 -15.57 8.59
CA LYS A 82 -22.15 -16.14 7.77
C LYS A 82 -23.47 -15.38 7.93
N SER A 83 -23.81 -15.03 9.18
CA SER A 83 -25.11 -14.39 9.50
C SER A 83 -25.10 -12.88 9.30
N ASN A 84 -23.93 -12.24 9.29
CA ASN A 84 -23.78 -10.81 9.09
C ASN A 84 -22.79 -10.49 7.95
N PRO A 85 -23.29 -10.17 6.73
CA PRO A 85 -22.45 -9.89 5.57
C PRO A 85 -21.71 -8.54 5.65
N GLN A 86 -21.88 -7.77 6.73
CA GLN A 86 -21.22 -6.48 6.89
C GLN A 86 -19.76 -6.59 7.32
N PHE A 87 -19.30 -7.76 7.77
CA PHE A 87 -17.90 -7.97 8.12
C PHE A 87 -17.03 -8.05 6.88
N ASN A 88 -15.96 -7.24 6.85
CA ASN A 88 -15.08 -7.12 5.68
C ASN A 88 -13.65 -7.58 5.99
N LEU A 89 -13.37 -7.92 7.24
CA LEU A 89 -12.06 -8.37 7.69
C LEU A 89 -12.20 -9.20 8.96
N ILE A 90 -11.51 -10.34 9.00
CA ILE A 90 -11.29 -11.11 10.22
C ILE A 90 -9.83 -10.93 10.62
N VAL A 91 -9.57 -10.46 11.84
CA VAL A 91 -8.24 -10.43 12.44
C VAL A 91 -8.21 -11.46 13.56
N THR A 92 -7.28 -12.41 13.51
CA THR A 92 -7.22 -13.51 14.48
C THR A 92 -5.80 -13.77 15.00
N ASN A 93 -5.69 -14.37 16.18
CA ASN A 93 -4.42 -14.90 16.67
C ASN A 93 -4.11 -16.25 15.98
N LEU A 94 -2.89 -16.77 16.18
CA LEU A 94 -2.45 -18.03 15.53
C LEU A 94 -3.35 -19.22 15.88
N VAL A 95 -3.80 -19.30 17.13
CA VAL A 95 -4.68 -20.34 17.66
C VAL A 95 -5.65 -19.69 18.65
N VAL A 96 -6.94 -20.00 18.53
CA VAL A 96 -7.98 -19.55 19.47
C VAL A 96 -8.85 -20.74 19.84
N GLY A 97 -8.85 -21.10 21.12
CA GLY A 97 -9.44 -22.37 21.57
C GLY A 97 -8.73 -23.55 20.89
N ASP A 98 -9.51 -24.43 20.28
CA ASP A 98 -9.00 -25.65 19.63
C ASP A 98 -8.74 -25.47 18.13
N MET A 99 -8.93 -24.25 17.60
CA MET A 99 -8.88 -23.99 16.16
C MET A 99 -7.74 -23.03 15.80
N THR A 100 -7.00 -23.40 14.76
CA THR A 100 -5.91 -22.59 14.19
C THR A 100 -6.45 -21.53 13.23
N ALA A 101 -5.71 -20.43 13.06
CA ALA A 101 -6.05 -19.43 12.04
C ALA A 101 -6.09 -19.99 10.60
N ALA A 102 -5.29 -21.02 10.32
CA ALA A 102 -5.28 -21.68 9.01
C ALA A 102 -6.59 -22.43 8.75
N GLN A 103 -7.09 -23.16 9.77
CA GLN A 103 -8.40 -23.79 9.71
C GLN A 103 -9.51 -22.73 9.57
N LEU A 104 -9.44 -21.62 10.32
CA LEU A 104 -10.46 -20.57 10.25
C LEU A 104 -10.52 -19.97 8.84
N ALA A 105 -9.38 -19.63 8.26
CA ALA A 105 -9.29 -19.13 6.90
C ALA A 105 -9.86 -20.13 5.88
N HIS A 106 -9.57 -21.42 6.07
CA HIS A 106 -10.10 -22.48 5.21
C HIS A 106 -11.63 -22.60 5.32
N GLU A 107 -12.18 -22.58 6.52
CA GLU A 107 -13.64 -22.67 6.73
C GLU A 107 -14.39 -21.43 6.25
N VAL A 108 -13.84 -20.23 6.43
CA VAL A 108 -14.39 -18.98 5.88
C VAL A 108 -14.48 -19.07 4.36
N ARG A 109 -13.40 -19.51 3.69
CA ARG A 109 -13.38 -19.74 2.25
C ARG A 109 -14.33 -20.86 1.81
N GLY A 110 -14.34 -21.97 2.53
CA GLY A 110 -15.22 -23.13 2.27
C GLY A 110 -16.70 -22.80 2.41
N ALA A 111 -17.03 -21.82 3.25
CA ALA A 111 -18.38 -21.26 3.38
C ALA A 111 -18.75 -20.27 2.25
N GLY A 112 -17.85 -20.01 1.29
CA GLY A 112 -18.07 -19.07 0.19
C GLY A 112 -18.01 -17.60 0.60
N LEU A 113 -17.44 -17.29 1.77
CA LEU A 113 -17.34 -15.91 2.27
C LEU A 113 -16.11 -15.22 1.66
N ASP A 114 -16.32 -14.06 1.05
CA ASP A 114 -15.25 -13.21 0.53
C ASP A 114 -14.67 -12.27 1.61
N VAL A 115 -14.34 -12.84 2.78
CA VAL A 115 -13.81 -12.09 3.92
C VAL A 115 -12.35 -12.48 4.17
N PRO A 116 -11.37 -11.57 3.99
CA PRO A 116 -9.97 -11.87 4.24
C PRO A 116 -9.72 -12.19 5.72
N VAL A 117 -8.95 -13.25 5.98
CA VAL A 117 -8.49 -13.62 7.33
C VAL A 117 -7.02 -13.24 7.46
N VAL A 118 -6.73 -12.28 8.34
CA VAL A 118 -5.38 -11.81 8.65
C VAL A 118 -5.01 -12.25 10.06
N VAL A 119 -3.78 -12.73 10.24
CA VAL A 119 -3.27 -13.07 11.56
C VAL A 119 -2.56 -11.87 12.18
N LEU A 120 -2.81 -11.61 13.46
CA LEU A 120 -2.00 -10.73 14.31
C LEU A 120 -1.44 -11.58 15.46
N ALA A 121 -0.14 -11.85 15.43
CA ALA A 121 0.53 -12.68 16.41
C ALA A 121 1.44 -11.85 17.34
N TYR A 122 1.80 -12.39 18.51
CA TYR A 122 2.63 -11.70 19.51
C TYR A 122 4.03 -12.29 19.66
N ASP A 123 4.21 -13.60 19.43
CA ASP A 123 5.52 -14.26 19.46
C ASP A 123 5.96 -14.72 18.06
N TYR A 124 7.12 -14.22 17.64
CA TYR A 124 7.75 -14.60 16.38
C TYR A 124 8.15 -16.08 16.29
N ARG A 125 8.46 -16.73 17.42
CA ARG A 125 8.75 -18.17 17.48
C ARG A 125 7.50 -18.99 17.18
N GLU A 126 6.36 -18.59 17.72
CA GLU A 126 5.08 -19.25 17.44
C GLU A 126 4.69 -19.09 15.97
N ILE A 127 4.92 -17.91 15.37
CA ILE A 127 4.72 -17.70 13.94
C ILE A 127 5.54 -18.70 13.11
N LYS A 128 6.82 -18.89 13.43
CA LYS A 128 7.67 -19.86 12.70
C LYS A 128 7.13 -21.29 12.82
N ASN A 129 6.76 -21.70 14.02
CA ASN A 129 6.19 -23.02 14.27
C ASN A 129 4.86 -23.20 13.52
N PHE A 130 4.04 -22.16 13.49
CA PHE A 130 2.76 -22.14 12.79
C PHE A 130 2.95 -22.29 11.28
N ILE A 131 3.84 -21.51 10.67
CA ILE A 131 4.12 -21.58 9.22
C ILE A 131 4.71 -22.94 8.84
N ALA A 132 5.61 -23.49 9.66
CA ALA A 132 6.20 -24.81 9.41
C ALA A 132 5.15 -25.93 9.41
N ARG A 133 4.09 -25.80 10.21
CA ARG A 133 2.97 -26.77 10.27
C ARG A 133 1.88 -26.51 9.24
N ASN A 134 1.80 -25.28 8.72
CA ASN A 134 0.77 -24.82 7.79
C ASN A 134 1.43 -24.12 6.59
N SER A 135 2.11 -24.90 5.75
CA SER A 135 2.87 -24.36 4.60
C SER A 135 1.98 -23.80 3.49
N VAL A 136 0.73 -24.26 3.42
CA VAL A 136 -0.31 -23.77 2.50
C VAL A 136 -1.51 -23.36 3.33
N THR A 137 -1.93 -22.10 3.22
CA THR A 137 -3.06 -21.57 3.98
C THR A 137 -3.85 -20.59 3.14
N ASP A 138 -5.14 -20.48 3.42
CA ASP A 138 -6.02 -19.44 2.87
C ASP A 138 -5.88 -18.08 3.60
N ILE A 139 -4.93 -17.96 4.53
CA ILE A 139 -4.64 -16.74 5.28
C ILE A 139 -4.11 -15.66 4.34
N GLU A 140 -4.68 -14.46 4.44
CA GLU A 140 -4.33 -13.32 3.60
C GLU A 140 -2.92 -12.79 3.91
N ARG A 141 -2.60 -12.60 5.20
CA ARG A 141 -1.26 -12.23 5.66
C ARG A 141 -1.11 -12.48 7.17
N ILE A 142 0.12 -12.65 7.63
CA ILE A 142 0.46 -12.72 9.06
C ILE A 142 1.18 -11.43 9.45
N PHE A 143 0.80 -10.79 10.55
CA PHE A 143 1.50 -9.65 11.13
C PHE A 143 1.96 -9.99 12.54
N LEU A 144 2.99 -9.27 13.00
CA LEU A 144 3.52 -9.37 14.36
C LEU A 144 3.23 -8.07 15.12
N TRP A 145 2.53 -8.17 16.25
CA TRP A 145 2.39 -7.08 17.20
C TRP A 145 3.74 -6.77 17.84
N GLN A 146 4.10 -5.50 17.86
CA GLN A 146 5.38 -5.02 18.41
C GLN A 146 5.19 -3.77 19.29
N GLY A 147 4.01 -3.62 19.92
CA GLY A 147 3.69 -2.48 20.78
C GLY A 147 3.35 -1.19 20.03
N ASN A 148 2.85 -1.29 18.80
CA ASN A 148 2.44 -0.13 17.99
C ASN A 148 1.01 -0.33 17.47
N ALA A 149 0.04 0.36 18.07
CA ALA A 149 -1.38 0.25 17.72
C ALA A 149 -1.70 0.60 16.27
N ARG A 150 -0.86 1.41 15.61
CA ARG A 150 -1.00 1.71 14.17
C ARG A 150 -0.87 0.47 13.27
N ILE A 151 -0.43 -0.68 13.82
CA ILE A 151 -0.43 -1.94 13.08
C ILE A 151 -1.82 -2.36 12.61
N LEU A 152 -2.87 -2.09 13.39
CA LEU A 152 -4.23 -2.42 12.97
C LEU A 152 -4.67 -1.55 11.78
N ILE A 153 -4.31 -0.26 11.81
CA ILE A 153 -4.51 0.64 10.67
C ILE A 153 -3.71 0.13 9.46
N ALA A 154 -2.48 -0.31 9.64
CA ALA A 154 -1.67 -0.86 8.55
C ALA A 154 -2.29 -2.12 7.95
N ILE A 155 -2.85 -3.02 8.77
CA ILE A 155 -3.57 -4.22 8.32
C ILE A 155 -4.77 -3.81 7.47
N VAL A 156 -5.60 -2.89 7.97
CA VAL A 156 -6.76 -2.38 7.25
C VAL A 156 -6.35 -1.80 5.90
N LYS A 157 -5.35 -0.91 5.88
CA LYS A 157 -4.90 -0.26 4.64
C LYS A 157 -4.22 -1.25 3.68
N TYR A 158 -3.54 -2.27 4.18
CA TYR A 158 -2.99 -3.35 3.36
C TYR A 158 -4.11 -4.12 2.63
N VAL A 159 -5.17 -4.50 3.34
CA VAL A 159 -6.29 -5.22 2.75
C VAL A 159 -7.02 -4.33 1.73
N GLU A 160 -7.30 -3.08 2.09
CA GLU A 160 -7.96 -2.14 1.17
C GLU A 160 -7.12 -1.86 -0.07
N ASP A 161 -5.81 -1.64 0.06
CA ASP A 161 -4.93 -1.36 -1.08
C ASP A 161 -4.88 -2.57 -2.02
N LYS A 162 -4.77 -3.79 -1.48
CA LYS A 162 -4.78 -5.03 -2.28
C LYS A 162 -6.11 -5.22 -3.02
N ARG A 163 -7.24 -4.97 -2.36
CA ARG A 163 -8.59 -5.13 -2.95
C ARG A 163 -8.90 -4.08 -4.01
N ASN A 164 -8.40 -2.85 -3.84
CA ASN A 164 -8.74 -1.73 -4.71
C ASN A 164 -7.72 -1.42 -5.80
N VAL A 165 -6.48 -1.91 -5.72
CA VAL A 165 -5.39 -1.49 -6.62
C VAL A 165 -5.77 -1.61 -8.10
N LEU A 166 -6.43 -2.70 -8.51
CA LEU A 166 -6.80 -2.89 -9.91
C LEU A 166 -7.80 -1.85 -10.41
N HIS A 167 -8.81 -1.57 -9.58
CA HIS A 167 -9.84 -0.58 -9.89
C HIS A 167 -9.25 0.82 -9.88
N ASP A 168 -8.58 1.20 -8.79
CA ASP A 168 -8.06 2.55 -8.57
C ASP A 168 -6.98 2.94 -9.60
N THR A 169 -6.15 1.98 -10.03
CA THR A 169 -5.15 2.21 -11.10
C THR A 169 -5.80 2.39 -12.46
N ARG A 170 -6.79 1.55 -12.82
CA ARG A 170 -7.47 1.63 -14.13
C ARG A 170 -8.41 2.83 -14.24
N ALA A 171 -9.15 3.13 -13.17
CA ALA A 171 -10.11 4.22 -13.15
C ALA A 171 -9.42 5.58 -13.16
N MET A 172 -8.41 5.79 -12.29
CA MET A 172 -7.86 7.13 -12.03
C MET A 172 -6.34 7.20 -12.04
N GLY A 173 -5.64 6.13 -12.42
CA GLY A 173 -4.18 6.11 -12.44
C GLY A 173 -3.55 6.29 -11.06
N VAL A 174 -4.20 5.81 -10.00
CA VAL A 174 -3.66 5.96 -8.63
C VAL A 174 -2.27 5.33 -8.55
N PRO A 175 -1.24 6.06 -8.08
CA PRO A 175 0.13 5.56 -8.04
C PRO A 175 0.31 4.37 -7.08
N LEU A 176 1.25 3.49 -7.42
CA LEU A 176 1.61 2.30 -6.64
C LEU A 176 3.06 2.36 -6.13
N LEU A 177 3.24 2.10 -4.83
CA LEU A 177 4.52 1.78 -4.21
C LEU A 177 4.62 0.26 -4.08
N LEU A 178 5.56 -0.35 -4.79
CA LEU A 178 5.86 -1.77 -4.61
C LEU A 178 6.83 -1.94 -3.45
N VAL A 179 6.50 -2.85 -2.53
CA VAL A 179 7.33 -3.17 -1.38
C VAL A 179 7.62 -4.67 -1.36
N VAL A 180 8.88 -5.06 -1.26
CA VAL A 180 9.28 -6.47 -1.18
C VAL A 180 10.01 -6.71 0.13
N GLU A 181 9.39 -7.50 1.00
CA GLU A 181 9.90 -7.90 2.31
C GLU A 181 9.28 -9.25 2.71
N ASP A 182 10.12 -10.25 2.94
CA ASP A 182 9.71 -11.57 3.40
C ASP A 182 9.68 -11.68 4.93
N ASN A 183 10.40 -10.80 5.65
CA ASN A 183 10.46 -10.86 7.10
C ASN A 183 9.24 -10.23 7.77
N ILE A 184 8.41 -11.08 8.38
CA ILE A 184 7.18 -10.71 9.12
C ILE A 184 7.42 -9.62 10.15
N ARG A 185 8.50 -9.73 10.93
CA ARG A 185 8.85 -8.73 11.95
C ARG A 185 9.22 -7.39 11.31
N TYR A 186 9.85 -7.40 10.15
CA TYR A 186 10.29 -6.16 9.53
C TYR A 186 9.10 -5.40 8.91
N TYR A 187 8.28 -6.04 8.07
CA TYR A 187 7.12 -5.34 7.50
C TYR A 187 6.07 -4.95 8.53
N SER A 188 5.88 -5.74 9.59
CA SER A 188 4.97 -5.36 10.67
C SER A 188 5.47 -4.11 11.41
N SER A 189 6.79 -3.89 11.46
CA SER A 189 7.36 -2.69 12.08
C SER A 189 7.30 -1.44 11.19
N PHE A 190 7.56 -1.54 9.88
CA PHE A 190 7.70 -0.36 9.03
C PHE A 190 6.40 0.06 8.33
N LEU A 191 5.51 -0.89 7.98
CA LEU A 191 4.27 -0.56 7.27
C LEU A 191 3.40 0.45 8.02
N PRO A 192 3.20 0.35 9.35
CA PRO A 192 2.46 1.37 10.10
C PRO A 192 3.01 2.77 9.85
N VAL A 193 4.33 2.88 9.75
CA VAL A 193 4.98 4.17 9.58
C VAL A 193 4.92 4.68 8.15
N ILE A 194 5.08 3.82 7.14
CA ILE A 194 4.92 4.23 5.74
C ILE A 194 3.47 4.66 5.48
N TYR A 195 2.48 3.88 5.94
CA TYR A 195 1.07 4.26 5.82
C TYR A 195 0.78 5.60 6.49
N THR A 196 1.28 5.79 7.71
CA THR A 196 1.15 7.06 8.45
C THR A 196 1.66 8.23 7.63
N GLU A 197 2.85 8.10 7.04
CA GLU A 197 3.43 9.16 6.22
C GLU A 197 2.69 9.41 4.91
N LEU A 198 2.24 8.37 4.22
CA LEU A 198 1.45 8.52 3.00
C LEU A 198 0.10 9.19 3.28
N ILE A 199 -0.57 8.84 4.38
CA ILE A 199 -1.82 9.45 4.82
C ILE A 199 -1.58 10.93 5.17
N LYS A 200 -0.55 11.23 5.98
CA LYS A 200 -0.18 12.62 6.34
C LYS A 200 0.23 13.46 5.13
N GLN A 201 0.92 12.88 4.14
CA GLN A 201 1.33 13.59 2.91
C GLN A 201 0.15 13.89 1.99
N SER A 202 -0.72 12.91 1.77
CA SER A 202 -1.91 13.08 0.91
C SER A 202 -2.79 14.22 1.39
N ARG A 203 -2.74 14.54 2.68
CA ARG A 203 -3.37 15.74 3.24
C ARG A 203 -2.65 17.05 3.04
N ARG A 204 -1.33 17.09 3.11
CA ARG A 204 -0.58 18.35 3.00
C ARG A 204 -0.71 18.99 1.62
N VAL A 205 -0.90 18.18 0.58
CA VAL A 205 -1.13 18.61 -0.81
C VAL A 205 -2.52 19.27 -1.01
N ILE A 206 -3.33 19.38 0.04
CA ILE A 206 -4.73 19.85 -0.01
C ILE A 206 -4.86 21.31 0.49
N GLN A 207 -3.79 21.96 0.95
CA GLN A 207 -3.88 23.28 1.59
C GLN A 207 -4.05 24.50 0.67
N GLU A 208 -4.32 24.34 -0.64
CA GLU A 208 -4.54 25.48 -1.55
C GLU A 208 -5.90 25.38 -2.26
N GLY A 209 -6.83 26.29 -1.92
CA GLY A 209 -7.90 26.82 -2.79
C GLY A 209 -8.96 25.89 -3.40
N ILE A 210 -9.04 24.61 -3.02
CA ILE A 210 -9.85 23.60 -3.74
C ILE A 210 -11.14 23.21 -2.99
N ASN A 211 -12.23 23.02 -3.73
CA ASN A 211 -13.56 22.55 -3.28
C ASN A 211 -13.49 21.24 -2.44
N VAL A 212 -14.35 21.10 -1.44
CA VAL A 212 -14.42 19.98 -0.47
C VAL A 212 -14.48 18.61 -1.16
N ALA A 213 -15.23 18.49 -2.25
CA ALA A 213 -15.35 17.24 -2.98
C ALA A 213 -14.02 16.84 -3.65
N HIS A 214 -13.33 17.76 -4.33
CA HIS A 214 -11.96 17.52 -4.83
C HIS A 214 -10.96 17.17 -3.72
N LYS A 215 -11.18 17.65 -2.49
CA LYS A 215 -10.40 17.30 -1.30
C LYS A 215 -10.64 15.87 -0.83
N LEU A 216 -11.89 15.39 -0.84
CA LEU A 216 -12.24 14.01 -0.47
C LEU A 216 -11.66 12.99 -1.48
N VAL A 217 -11.83 13.32 -2.75
CA VAL A 217 -11.28 12.67 -3.93
C VAL A 217 -9.74 12.51 -3.85
N ARG A 218 -9.01 13.59 -3.54
CA ARG A 218 -7.54 13.56 -3.44
C ARG A 218 -7.04 12.72 -2.25
N MET A 219 -7.81 12.60 -1.17
CA MET A 219 -7.44 11.71 -0.06
C MET A 219 -7.54 10.23 -0.45
N GLN A 220 -8.49 9.88 -1.33
CA GLN A 220 -8.67 8.51 -1.84
C GLN A 220 -7.63 8.17 -2.91
N ALA A 221 -7.14 9.17 -3.64
CA ALA A 221 -6.00 9.07 -4.56
C ALA A 221 -4.62 8.94 -3.86
N ARG A 222 -4.57 8.64 -2.55
CA ARG A 222 -3.33 8.28 -1.85
C ARG A 222 -2.66 7.12 -2.62
N PRO A 223 -1.34 7.16 -2.83
CA PRO A 223 -0.64 6.03 -3.41
C PRO A 223 -0.89 4.73 -2.64
N LYS A 224 -1.13 3.65 -3.37
CA LYS A 224 -1.33 2.30 -2.82
C LYS A 224 0.01 1.67 -2.49
N ILE A 225 0.03 0.77 -1.52
CA ILE A 225 1.19 -0.09 -1.25
C ILE A 225 0.81 -1.53 -1.58
N LEU A 226 1.62 -2.21 -2.40
CA LEU A 226 1.55 -3.67 -2.54
C LEU A 226 2.79 -4.29 -1.92
N LEU A 227 2.59 -5.14 -0.92
CA LEU A 227 3.64 -5.92 -0.24
C LEU A 227 3.74 -7.29 -0.89
N CYS A 228 4.96 -7.67 -1.28
CA CYS A 228 5.30 -8.98 -1.82
C CYS A 228 6.35 -9.66 -0.93
N SER A 229 6.38 -10.99 -0.94
CA SER A 229 7.35 -11.77 -0.15
C SER A 229 8.30 -12.63 -0.97
N ASN A 230 8.15 -12.67 -2.30
CA ASN A 230 9.03 -13.41 -3.20
C ASN A 230 9.13 -12.73 -4.57
N PHE A 231 10.06 -13.22 -5.39
CA PHE A 231 10.38 -12.66 -6.70
C PHE A 231 9.26 -12.86 -7.71
N GLU A 232 8.58 -14.01 -7.67
CA GLU A 232 7.51 -14.36 -8.59
C GLU A 232 6.33 -13.41 -8.43
N GLU A 233 5.88 -13.18 -7.20
CA GLU A 233 4.83 -12.21 -6.86
C GLU A 233 5.25 -10.78 -7.27
N ALA A 234 6.47 -10.37 -6.91
CA ALA A 234 6.97 -9.03 -7.22
C ALA A 234 7.06 -8.79 -8.74
N SER A 235 7.62 -9.72 -9.50
CA SER A 235 7.78 -9.61 -10.95
C SER A 235 6.44 -9.58 -11.69
N GLN A 236 5.46 -10.37 -11.24
CA GLN A 236 4.09 -10.33 -11.77
C GLN A 236 3.45 -8.95 -11.56
N LEU A 237 3.55 -8.40 -10.35
CA LEU A 237 3.00 -7.08 -10.04
C LEU A 237 3.72 -5.96 -10.81
N VAL A 238 5.04 -6.07 -10.99
CA VAL A 238 5.80 -5.14 -11.85
C VAL A 238 5.27 -5.16 -13.27
N GLN A 239 5.05 -6.35 -13.86
CA GLN A 239 4.52 -6.45 -15.22
C GLN A 239 3.09 -5.89 -15.32
N GLN A 240 2.24 -6.23 -14.36
CA GLN A 240 0.83 -5.85 -14.37
C GLN A 240 0.62 -4.35 -14.17
N PHE A 241 1.41 -3.72 -13.28
CA PHE A 241 1.20 -2.34 -12.84
C PHE A 241 2.33 -1.38 -13.25
N ARG A 242 3.18 -1.76 -14.21
CA ARG A 242 4.35 -0.97 -14.65
C ARG A 242 4.05 0.52 -14.83
N ASP A 243 2.92 0.87 -15.45
CA ASP A 243 2.59 2.25 -15.79
C ASP A 243 2.16 3.10 -14.57
N TYR A 244 1.90 2.45 -13.43
CA TYR A 244 1.43 3.08 -12.19
C TYR A 244 2.45 3.00 -11.05
N ILE A 245 3.51 2.20 -11.19
CA ILE A 245 4.57 2.13 -10.18
C ILE A 245 5.33 3.44 -10.17
N PHE A 246 5.31 4.13 -9.02
CA PHE A 246 6.05 5.37 -8.83
C PHE A 246 7.32 5.18 -7.96
N GLY A 247 7.49 4.00 -7.37
CA GLY A 247 8.65 3.66 -6.56
C GLY A 247 8.67 2.19 -6.16
N VAL A 248 9.86 1.67 -5.90
CA VAL A 248 10.08 0.30 -5.40
C VAL A 248 10.98 0.33 -4.17
N VAL A 249 10.56 -0.34 -3.11
CA VAL A 249 11.38 -0.58 -1.90
C VAL A 249 11.52 -2.09 -1.77
N SER A 250 12.71 -2.61 -1.97
CA SER A 250 12.95 -4.05 -2.01
C SER A 250 14.07 -4.43 -1.07
N ASP A 251 13.89 -5.55 -0.38
CA ASP A 251 15.01 -6.27 0.17
C ASP A 251 16.02 -6.65 -0.91
N VAL A 252 17.29 -6.70 -0.53
CA VAL A 252 18.34 -7.24 -1.41
C VAL A 252 18.20 -8.75 -1.55
N GLU A 253 18.01 -9.42 -0.41
CA GLU A 253 17.96 -10.88 -0.33
C GLU A 253 16.55 -11.29 0.09
N PHE A 254 15.84 -11.99 -0.78
CA PHE A 254 14.53 -12.58 -0.50
C PHE A 254 14.33 -13.83 -1.35
N PRO A 255 13.27 -14.63 -1.10
CA PRO A 255 13.02 -15.85 -1.85
C PRO A 255 12.84 -15.61 -3.37
N TRP A 256 13.59 -16.36 -4.16
CA TRP A 256 13.43 -16.55 -5.60
C TRP A 256 13.51 -18.06 -5.87
N GLU A 257 12.50 -18.63 -6.52
CA GLU A 257 12.31 -20.08 -6.69
C GLU A 257 12.32 -20.81 -5.34
N GLY A 258 11.71 -20.20 -4.32
CA GLY A 258 11.61 -20.73 -2.97
C GLY A 258 12.92 -20.71 -2.17
N LYS A 259 14.01 -20.15 -2.70
CA LYS A 259 15.32 -20.07 -2.02
C LYS A 259 15.74 -18.62 -1.82
N LEU A 260 16.32 -18.32 -0.66
CA LEU A 260 16.88 -17.00 -0.41
C LEU A 260 18.01 -16.71 -1.41
N SER A 261 17.87 -15.65 -2.21
CA SER A 261 18.83 -15.29 -3.25
C SER A 261 19.40 -13.88 -3.02
N PRO A 262 20.73 -13.70 -3.02
CA PRO A 262 21.36 -12.38 -2.90
C PRO A 262 21.23 -11.51 -4.15
N GLU A 263 20.75 -12.10 -5.25
CA GLU A 263 20.53 -11.41 -6.52
C GLU A 263 19.09 -10.93 -6.70
N ALA A 264 18.14 -11.44 -5.91
CA ALA A 264 16.71 -11.21 -6.12
C ALA A 264 16.34 -9.72 -6.18
N GLY A 265 16.84 -8.92 -5.24
CA GLY A 265 16.57 -7.48 -5.22
C GLY A 265 17.23 -6.71 -6.36
N PHE A 266 18.43 -7.11 -6.78
CA PHE A 266 19.11 -6.48 -7.91
C PHE A 266 18.43 -6.82 -9.24
N GLU A 267 18.02 -8.08 -9.45
CA GLU A 267 17.30 -8.48 -10.65
C GLU A 267 15.93 -7.81 -10.74
N LEU A 268 15.19 -7.74 -9.63
CA LEU A 268 13.93 -7.02 -9.60
C LEU A 268 14.15 -5.55 -9.95
N ALA A 269 15.18 -4.93 -9.39
CA ALA A 269 15.52 -3.54 -9.66
C ALA A 269 15.93 -3.30 -11.12
N ARG A 270 16.59 -4.26 -11.78
CA ARG A 270 16.95 -4.20 -13.21
C ARG A 270 15.71 -4.34 -14.08
N MET A 271 14.83 -5.29 -13.75
CA MET A 271 13.55 -5.49 -14.41
C MET A 271 12.65 -4.26 -14.32
N VAL A 272 12.53 -3.65 -13.13
CA VAL A 272 11.78 -2.41 -12.94
C VAL A 272 12.37 -1.34 -13.85
N ARG A 273 13.69 -1.14 -13.83
CA ARG A 273 14.33 -0.08 -14.63
C ARG A 273 14.26 -0.33 -16.15
N SER A 274 14.21 -1.57 -16.61
CA SER A 274 14.04 -1.86 -18.05
C SER A 274 12.62 -1.54 -18.53
N LEU A 275 11.62 -1.71 -17.66
CA LEU A 275 10.22 -1.42 -17.97
C LEU A 275 9.86 0.05 -17.69
N THR A 276 10.43 0.64 -16.64
CA THR A 276 10.13 1.98 -16.12
C THR A 276 11.41 2.73 -15.72
N PRO A 277 12.16 3.29 -16.69
CA PRO A 277 13.52 3.81 -16.47
C PRO A 277 13.69 4.88 -15.38
N ASP A 278 12.64 5.66 -15.11
CA ASP A 278 12.66 6.76 -14.15
C ASP A 278 12.19 6.37 -12.74
N VAL A 279 11.76 5.13 -12.53
CA VAL A 279 11.23 4.71 -11.23
C VAL A 279 12.36 4.60 -10.20
N PRO A 280 12.26 5.33 -9.08
CA PRO A 280 13.23 5.22 -8.00
C PRO A 280 13.14 3.84 -7.34
N VAL A 281 14.28 3.16 -7.27
CA VAL A 281 14.41 1.88 -6.56
C VAL A 281 15.29 2.06 -5.33
N VAL A 282 14.80 1.53 -4.23
CA VAL A 282 15.46 1.54 -2.93
C VAL A 282 15.72 0.12 -2.50
N LEU A 283 16.99 -0.26 -2.43
CA LEU A 283 17.40 -1.55 -1.90
C LEU A 283 17.65 -1.43 -0.41
N GLN A 284 17.13 -2.38 0.37
CA GLN A 284 17.32 -2.41 1.82
C GLN A 284 17.89 -3.74 2.30
N THR A 285 18.77 -3.69 3.30
CA THR A 285 19.34 -4.88 3.96
C THR A 285 20.04 -4.48 5.25
N SER A 286 20.29 -5.43 6.15
CA SER A 286 21.18 -5.24 7.29
C SER A 286 22.66 -5.31 6.90
N ARG A 287 23.00 -5.94 5.77
CA ARG A 287 24.37 -6.18 5.29
C ARG A 287 24.88 -5.00 4.47
N THR A 288 25.82 -4.24 5.03
CA THR A 288 26.34 -3.02 4.42
C THR A 288 27.20 -3.26 3.19
N GLU A 289 27.69 -4.48 2.98
CA GLU A 289 28.50 -4.88 1.81
C GLU A 289 27.77 -4.72 0.47
N PHE A 290 26.43 -4.72 0.45
CA PHE A 290 25.65 -4.50 -0.77
C PHE A 290 25.56 -3.02 -1.18
N ARG A 291 25.95 -2.09 -0.28
CA ARG A 291 25.84 -0.65 -0.53
C ARG A 291 26.66 -0.16 -1.72
N PRO A 292 27.95 -0.52 -1.88
CA PRO A 292 28.74 -0.09 -3.03
C PRO A 292 28.13 -0.55 -4.34
N ARG A 293 27.64 -1.80 -4.39
CA ARG A 293 26.97 -2.36 -5.57
C ARG A 293 25.67 -1.63 -5.89
N ALA A 294 24.81 -1.40 -4.90
CA ALA A 294 23.57 -0.64 -5.08
C ALA A 294 23.85 0.75 -5.70
N HIS A 295 24.84 1.47 -5.18
CA HIS A 295 25.21 2.78 -5.72
C HIS A 295 25.87 2.72 -7.10
N ALA A 296 26.71 1.73 -7.37
CA ALA A 296 27.33 1.52 -8.69
C ALA A 296 26.26 1.27 -9.76
N GLU A 297 25.18 0.56 -9.42
CA GLU A 297 24.03 0.36 -10.28
C GLU A 297 23.01 1.52 -10.19
N GLY A 298 23.30 2.64 -9.52
CA GLY A 298 22.43 3.82 -9.47
C GLY A 298 21.17 3.68 -8.61
N TYR A 299 21.14 2.70 -7.70
CA TYR A 299 20.05 2.49 -6.74
C TYR A 299 20.31 3.21 -5.42
N SER A 300 19.23 3.61 -4.75
CA SER A 300 19.29 4.06 -3.36
C SER A 300 19.47 2.87 -2.42
N PHE A 301 20.15 3.08 -1.30
CA PHE A 301 20.41 2.04 -0.31
C PHE A 301 19.92 2.47 1.06
N LEU A 302 19.17 1.59 1.74
CA LEU A 302 18.70 1.76 3.11
C LEU A 302 19.21 0.64 4.01
N ARG A 303 19.77 1.01 5.16
CA ARG A 303 20.14 0.04 6.18
C ARG A 303 18.91 -0.32 7.02
N LYS A 304 18.54 -1.60 7.07
CA LYS A 304 17.49 -2.09 7.96
C LYS A 304 17.81 -1.71 9.40
N ARG A 305 16.78 -1.30 10.16
CA ARG A 305 16.90 -0.82 11.56
C ARG A 305 17.69 0.48 11.74
N SER A 306 17.92 1.24 10.66
CA SER A 306 18.40 2.61 10.83
C SER A 306 17.31 3.45 11.51
N PRO A 307 17.62 4.24 12.55
CA PRO A 307 16.68 5.19 13.15
C PRO A 307 16.23 6.27 12.14
N THR A 308 16.94 6.42 11.02
CA THR A 308 16.62 7.37 9.94
C THR A 308 15.87 6.76 8.78
N LEU A 309 15.54 5.46 8.79
CA LEU A 309 14.94 4.74 7.64
C LEU A 309 13.79 5.53 6.99
N LEU A 310 12.91 6.10 7.80
CA LEU A 310 11.75 6.87 7.37
C LEU A 310 12.14 8.25 6.82
N LYS A 311 13.14 8.89 7.44
CA LYS A 311 13.71 10.15 6.95
C LYS A 311 14.42 9.95 5.61
N ASP A 312 15.09 8.80 5.45
CA ASP A 312 15.81 8.43 4.24
C ASP A 312 14.84 8.05 3.12
N LEU A 313 13.76 7.30 3.43
CA LEU A 313 12.65 7.04 2.51
C LEU A 313 11.99 8.36 2.04
N ARG A 314 11.79 9.32 2.94
CA ARG A 314 11.32 10.68 2.58
C ARG A 314 12.33 11.48 1.76
N ARG A 315 13.63 11.23 1.92
CA ARG A 315 14.70 11.94 1.19
C ARG A 315 14.84 11.40 -0.23
N ILE A 316 14.68 10.09 -0.41
CA ILE A 316 14.57 9.46 -1.71
C ILE A 316 13.39 10.10 -2.46
N ARG A 317 12.27 10.41 -1.77
CA ARG A 317 11.15 11.18 -2.34
C ARG A 317 11.52 12.55 -2.96
N ARG A 318 12.60 13.19 -2.50
CA ARG A 318 13.06 14.48 -3.05
C ARG A 318 13.97 14.30 -4.27
N LEU A 319 14.47 13.09 -4.50
CA LEU A 319 15.20 12.71 -5.71
C LEU A 319 14.18 12.14 -6.71
N ARG A 320 13.63 13.01 -7.57
CA ARG A 320 12.84 12.66 -8.76
C ARG A 320 11.51 11.92 -8.51
N PHE A 321 10.61 12.53 -7.73
CA PHE A 321 9.19 12.17 -7.76
C PHE A 321 8.49 13.32 -8.49
N PRO A 322 8.30 13.23 -9.83
CA PRO A 322 7.57 14.27 -10.53
C PRO A 322 6.19 14.38 -9.88
N ASN A 323 5.80 15.61 -9.53
CA ASN A 323 4.39 15.96 -9.44
C ASN A 323 3.72 15.36 -10.68
N ALA A 324 2.59 14.67 -10.50
CA ALA A 324 1.83 14.00 -11.56
C ALA A 324 2.04 14.68 -12.92
N ARG A 325 2.62 13.93 -13.87
CA ARG A 325 3.00 14.48 -15.19
C ARG A 325 1.83 15.29 -15.75
N PRO A 326 1.97 16.59 -16.05
CA PRO A 326 1.05 17.21 -16.97
C PRO A 326 1.30 16.59 -18.34
N GLU A 327 0.20 16.27 -19.02
CA GLU A 327 0.18 15.62 -20.34
C GLU A 327 1.20 16.23 -21.31
N ARG A 328 1.85 15.36 -22.08
CA ARG A 328 2.57 15.77 -23.28
C ARG A 328 1.56 16.33 -24.28
N SER A 329 1.28 17.63 -24.19
CA SER A 329 0.69 18.35 -25.31
C SER A 329 1.78 18.48 -26.38
N GLY A 330 1.58 17.77 -27.49
CA GLY A 330 2.37 17.99 -28.69
C GLY A 330 2.09 19.38 -29.22
N THR A 331 2.98 20.33 -28.98
CA THR A 331 3.00 21.59 -29.72
C THR A 331 4.02 21.50 -30.84
N ARG A 332 3.49 21.31 -32.05
CA ARG A 332 4.05 21.93 -33.25
C ARG A 332 4.19 23.42 -32.98
N GLU A 333 5.40 23.90 -32.70
CA GLU A 333 5.71 25.31 -32.96
C GLU A 333 5.90 25.47 -34.47
N GLY A 334 4.83 25.93 -35.13
CA GLY A 334 4.93 26.63 -36.40
C GLY A 334 5.83 27.86 -36.22
N SER A 335 6.72 28.14 -37.16
CA SER A 335 6.36 28.92 -38.35
C SER A 335 5.29 29.97 -38.03
N LYS A 336 5.75 31.11 -37.49
CA LYS A 336 5.37 32.48 -37.86
C LYS A 336 5.86 33.44 -36.79
N ARG A 337 7.08 33.96 -36.98
CA ARG A 337 7.39 35.34 -36.61
C ARG A 337 8.04 36.02 -37.81
N THR A 338 7.26 36.95 -38.40
CA THR A 338 7.70 38.24 -38.95
C THR A 338 8.84 38.18 -39.97
N ARG A 339 8.63 38.31 -41.30
CA ARG A 339 8.12 39.53 -41.97
C ARG A 339 8.47 40.83 -41.22
N ARG A 340 9.75 41.03 -40.91
CA ARG A 340 10.32 42.36 -40.61
C ARG A 340 11.86 42.34 -40.71
N GLU A 341 12.41 41.90 -41.83
CA GLU A 341 13.86 41.96 -42.09
C GLU A 341 14.23 41.96 -43.59
N ALA A 342 13.31 42.40 -44.45
CA ALA A 342 13.56 42.59 -45.89
C ALA A 342 13.08 43.98 -46.33
N ALA A 343 13.58 45.03 -45.67
CA ALA A 343 13.42 46.42 -46.09
C ALA A 343 14.60 47.30 -45.62
N GLU A 344 15.82 46.75 -45.61
CA GLU A 344 17.07 47.51 -45.53
C GLU A 344 18.09 46.86 -46.47
N ARG A 345 17.90 47.11 -47.76
CA ARG A 345 18.89 46.99 -48.85
C ARG A 345 18.27 47.53 -50.15
N THR A 346 18.02 48.84 -50.16
CA THR A 346 18.00 49.72 -51.35
C THR A 346 17.83 51.13 -50.80
N GLY A 347 18.93 51.88 -50.78
CA GLY A 347 19.10 53.20 -50.18
C GLY A 347 20.56 53.39 -49.86
#